data_AF-A0A0A1WWJ9-F1
#
_entry.id   AF-A0A0A1WWJ9-F1
#
_cell.length_a   1.000
_cell.length_b   1.000
_cell.length_c   1.000
_cell.angle_alpha   90.00
_cell.angle_beta   90.00
_cell.angle_gamma   90.00
#
_symmetry.space_group_name_H-M   'P 1'
#
loop_
_entity.id
_entity.type
_entity.pdbx_description
1 polymer ?
#
loop_
_entity_poly.entity_id
_entity_poly.type
_entity_poly.pdbx_seq_one_letter_code
_entity_poly.pdbx_strand_id
1 'polypeptide(L)'
;MPALTCVICSEVYKNGDVICSTSCGHVFHLECMDQWQRRETSCPQCRLRNPQTHRLYIDFDETATDIKYNEIKAQLDTTEKSRSELQFQLDTTEIDFSNLQLLLSESEEKVLELEYKNGFLKAQNDSREQALAKATEESKELFVTINSLEDSLKEVQLEKEHLQLKFEKIREANNKLASSVERNESFLGNIRRQYEAVESGLKIKIEKLNEEVFTKAALIEQLENRIREHGSNSQNTQTYSDQRNNTTEMIINKLKIERELEQSLDKIVELENNHIREKEVLNLKIESLKADNERKDTEIANRKEEHAQMFTRLSSLSSKATEMALRKRIELLKTKLEETRCELENTLKNSAEMNLVISKLKADSKLVKSVNSSVVNNYTAIQPQSTIASSTNPIVEKSNENTSVVIRGIPDSDIKNPLADTVLMFTDKMELPCTAADIKDVFKLNNVFRMRNNLHQDKTTLLVTFTTLNMKIKFLVNKSKLRNRSIIISAYVDNETNDLFHYAKLLKPLGYHIFCKNNMVIARDRNHGEIKINTKMEVDNMIKQSNQQISDNQKISLTGAKQENVIHKSDAKENEQLSAEECDDQFYRN
;
A
#
# COMPACT_ATOMS: atom_id res chain seq x y z
N MET A 1 54.02 -35.42 74.12
CA MET A 1 53.49 -34.77 75.33
C MET A 1 53.78 -35.67 76.53
N PRO A 2 54.07 -35.15 77.74
CA PRO A 2 54.23 -36.01 78.92
C PRO A 2 52.90 -36.75 79.17
N ALA A 3 52.98 -38.05 79.43
CA ALA A 3 51.80 -38.89 79.66
C ALA A 3 51.02 -38.36 80.88
N LEU A 4 49.72 -38.14 80.72
CA LEU A 4 48.86 -37.71 81.82
C LEU A 4 48.77 -38.86 82.84
N THR A 5 49.17 -38.60 84.08
CA THR A 5 49.25 -39.61 85.15
C THR A 5 48.44 -39.16 86.37
N CYS A 6 47.93 -40.13 87.14
CA CYS A 6 47.29 -39.85 88.41
C CYS A 6 48.35 -39.67 89.49
N VAL A 7 48.40 -38.51 90.15
CA VAL A 7 49.42 -38.21 91.17
C VAL A 7 49.29 -39.09 92.42
N ILE A 8 48.13 -39.73 92.64
CA ILE A 8 47.89 -40.59 93.81
C ILE A 8 48.51 -41.98 93.63
N CYS A 9 48.29 -42.63 92.48
CA CYS A 9 48.83 -43.97 92.18
C CYS A 9 50.08 -43.94 91.28
N SER A 10 50.41 -42.78 90.71
CA SER A 10 51.48 -42.57 89.72
C SER A 10 51.31 -43.34 88.40
N GLU A 11 50.11 -43.87 88.10
CA GLU A 11 49.83 -44.58 86.86
C GLU A 11 49.38 -43.65 85.73
N VAL A 12 49.71 -43.99 84.48
CA VAL A 12 49.25 -43.30 83.26
C VAL A 12 47.78 -43.64 83.00
N TYR A 13 46.98 -42.64 82.65
CA TYR A 13 45.58 -42.87 82.26
C TYR A 13 45.48 -43.72 81.00
N LYS A 14 44.62 -44.73 81.03
CA LYS A 14 44.36 -45.65 79.91
C LYS A 14 42.91 -45.60 79.47
N ASN A 15 42.65 -46.12 78.28
CA ASN A 15 41.29 -46.25 77.77
C ASN A 15 40.47 -47.17 78.68
N GLY A 16 39.31 -46.69 79.15
CA GLY A 16 38.46 -47.39 80.12
C GLY A 16 38.68 -46.97 81.59
N ASP A 17 39.71 -46.18 81.89
CA ASP A 17 39.89 -45.62 83.23
C ASP A 17 38.75 -44.67 83.59
N VAL A 18 38.26 -44.78 84.82
CA VAL A 18 37.29 -43.84 85.37
C VAL A 18 38.04 -42.67 85.97
N ILE A 19 38.08 -41.57 85.24
CA ILE A 19 38.82 -40.36 85.62
C ILE A 19 37.86 -39.33 86.19
N CYS A 20 38.32 -38.53 87.14
CA CYS A 20 37.59 -37.38 87.67
C CYS A 20 38.48 -36.14 87.71
N SER A 21 37.87 -34.98 87.54
CA SER A 21 38.48 -33.69 87.86
C SER A 21 37.88 -33.15 89.14
N THR A 22 38.72 -32.48 89.92
CA THR A 22 38.31 -31.73 91.09
C THR A 22 37.88 -30.32 90.71
N SER A 23 37.11 -29.63 91.56
CA SER A 23 36.75 -28.22 91.36
C SER A 23 37.95 -27.27 91.33
N CYS A 24 39.14 -27.73 91.76
CA CYS A 24 40.41 -27.02 91.58
C CYS A 24 41.15 -27.37 90.28
N GLY A 25 40.55 -28.14 89.38
CA GLY A 25 41.06 -28.48 88.06
C GLY A 25 42.02 -29.66 87.99
N HIS A 26 42.41 -30.26 89.13
CA HIS A 26 43.32 -31.41 89.14
C HIS A 26 42.58 -32.72 88.85
N VAL A 27 43.25 -33.60 88.11
CA VAL A 27 42.67 -34.82 87.55
C VAL A 27 43.26 -36.05 88.23
N PHE A 28 42.42 -37.01 88.60
CA PHE A 28 42.78 -38.26 89.26
C PHE A 28 41.89 -39.40 88.77
N HIS A 29 42.30 -40.66 88.98
CA HIS A 29 41.33 -41.77 88.94
C HIS A 29 40.26 -41.54 90.01
N LEU A 30 38.99 -41.78 89.68
CA LEU A 30 37.87 -41.58 90.60
C LEU A 30 38.06 -42.41 91.87
N GLU A 31 38.47 -43.67 91.72
CA GLU A 31 38.73 -44.54 92.87
C GLU A 31 39.86 -44.01 93.76
N CYS A 32 40.97 -43.52 93.17
CA CYS A 32 42.06 -42.94 93.94
C CYS A 32 41.62 -41.69 94.71
N MET A 33 40.79 -40.84 94.08
CA MET A 33 40.24 -39.66 94.74
C MET A 33 39.25 -40.03 95.85
N ASP A 34 38.37 -41.01 95.64
CA ASP A 34 37.41 -41.49 96.64
C ASP A 34 38.10 -42.15 97.84
N GLN A 35 39.21 -42.86 97.62
CA GLN A 35 40.03 -43.40 98.70
C GLN A 35 40.74 -42.28 99.48
N TRP A 36 41.24 -41.26 98.78
CA TRP A 36 41.90 -40.12 99.41
C TRP A 36 40.95 -39.29 100.26
N GLN A 37 39.75 -38.98 99.75
CA GLN A 37 38.73 -38.19 100.46
C GLN A 37 38.23 -38.85 101.75
N ARG A 38 38.33 -40.18 101.86
CA ARG A 38 38.02 -40.91 103.10
C ARG A 38 39.06 -40.69 104.21
N ARG A 39 40.28 -40.28 103.86
CA ARG A 39 41.38 -40.03 104.81
C ARG A 39 41.61 -38.54 105.04
N GLU A 40 41.56 -37.75 103.98
CA GLU A 40 41.89 -36.33 103.98
C GLU A 40 40.88 -35.55 103.16
N THR A 41 40.38 -34.45 103.71
CA THR A 41 39.35 -33.62 103.06
C THR A 41 39.95 -32.56 102.14
N SER A 42 41.14 -32.79 101.58
CA SER A 42 41.85 -31.82 100.74
C SER A 42 42.35 -32.43 99.45
N CYS A 43 42.48 -31.63 98.39
CA CYS A 43 43.03 -32.09 97.12
C CYS A 43 44.47 -32.63 97.31
N PRO A 44 44.81 -33.84 96.83
CA PRO A 44 46.16 -34.40 96.96
C PRO A 44 47.25 -33.51 96.34
N GLN A 45 46.91 -32.75 95.31
CA GLN A 45 47.87 -31.96 94.54
C GLN A 45 48.02 -30.51 95.04
N CYS A 46 46.91 -29.81 95.30
CA CYS A 46 46.95 -28.40 95.71
C CYS A 46 46.46 -28.13 97.14
N ARG A 47 46.01 -29.16 97.87
CA ARG A 47 45.51 -29.08 99.25
C ARG A 47 44.30 -28.15 99.47
N LEU A 48 43.61 -27.74 98.40
CA LEU A 48 42.32 -27.06 98.52
C LEU A 48 41.34 -27.97 99.27
N ARG A 49 40.65 -27.44 100.30
CA ARG A 49 39.70 -28.21 101.10
C ARG A 49 38.40 -28.47 100.34
N ASN A 50 37.83 -29.65 100.58
CA ASN A 50 36.55 -30.14 100.07
C ASN A 50 36.35 -29.89 98.55
N PRO A 51 37.28 -30.32 97.68
CA PRO A 51 37.08 -30.17 96.25
C PRO A 51 35.94 -31.07 95.77
N GLN A 52 35.01 -30.51 95.00
CA GLN A 52 33.95 -31.30 94.37
C GLN A 52 34.54 -32.10 93.21
N THR A 53 34.14 -33.37 93.07
CA THR A 53 34.62 -34.26 92.01
C THR A 53 33.59 -34.35 90.88
N HIS A 54 34.08 -34.24 89.64
CA HIS A 54 33.30 -34.38 88.41
C HIS A 54 33.93 -35.45 87.56
N ARG A 55 33.16 -36.45 87.15
CA ARG A 55 33.66 -37.54 86.30
C ARG A 55 33.97 -37.00 84.90
N LEU A 56 35.15 -37.35 84.39
CA LEU A 56 35.56 -37.05 83.02
C LEU A 56 35.42 -38.30 82.15
N TYR A 57 34.90 -38.12 80.94
CA TYR A 57 34.87 -39.14 79.90
C TYR A 57 35.81 -38.68 78.79
N ILE A 58 36.99 -39.28 78.75
CA ILE A 58 38.04 -38.96 77.78
C ILE A 58 38.13 -40.14 76.83
N ASP A 59 37.96 -39.88 75.53
CA ASP A 59 38.17 -40.86 74.48
C ASP A 59 39.65 -40.81 74.05
N PHE A 60 40.36 -41.92 74.22
CA PHE A 60 41.79 -42.01 73.92
C PHE A 60 42.08 -42.57 72.52
N ASP A 61 41.07 -42.78 71.68
CA ASP A 61 41.23 -43.32 70.33
C ASP A 61 41.55 -42.22 69.30
N GLU A 62 42.83 -41.83 69.22
CA GLU A 62 43.34 -40.88 68.22
C GLU A 62 43.04 -41.34 66.78
N THR A 63 42.99 -42.66 66.53
CA THR A 63 42.82 -43.23 65.19
C THR A 63 41.42 -43.02 64.60
N ALA A 64 40.38 -43.03 65.44
CA ALA A 64 39.00 -42.77 65.01
C ALA A 64 38.79 -41.32 64.56
N THR A 65 39.51 -40.38 65.16
CA THR A 65 39.51 -38.95 64.80
C THR A 65 40.20 -38.71 63.46
N ASP A 66 41.33 -39.37 63.22
CA ASP A 66 42.10 -39.25 61.97
C ASP A 66 41.35 -39.83 60.77
N ILE A 67 40.63 -40.95 60.95
CA ILE A 67 39.79 -41.55 59.90
C ILE A 67 38.69 -40.56 59.48
N LYS A 68 37.96 -39.98 60.45
CA LYS A 68 36.91 -38.99 60.17
C LYS A 68 37.46 -37.73 59.51
N TYR A 69 38.62 -37.25 59.95
CA TYR A 69 39.27 -36.08 59.35
C TYR A 69 39.63 -36.33 57.88
N ASN A 70 40.22 -37.49 57.57
CA ASN A 70 40.59 -37.85 56.21
C ASN A 70 39.37 -38.05 55.29
N GLU A 71 38.28 -38.62 55.83
CA GLU A 71 37.04 -38.80 55.09
C GLU A 71 36.35 -37.46 54.76
N ILE A 72 36.29 -36.54 55.73
CA ILE A 72 35.79 -35.17 55.52
C ILE A 72 36.67 -34.42 54.52
N LYS A 73 37.99 -34.57 54.59
CA LYS A 73 38.92 -33.94 53.67
C LYS A 73 38.76 -34.45 52.24
N ALA A 74 38.61 -35.75 52.06
CA ALA A 74 38.34 -36.34 50.74
C ALA A 74 37.01 -35.83 50.16
N GLN A 75 35.97 -35.73 50.99
CA GLN A 75 34.69 -35.15 50.57
C GLN A 75 34.84 -33.69 50.16
N LEU A 76 35.56 -32.88 50.95
CA LEU A 76 35.83 -31.48 50.64
C LEU A 76 36.53 -31.33 49.27
N ASP A 77 37.58 -32.10 49.02
CA ASP A 77 38.32 -32.10 47.75
C ASP A 77 37.42 -32.46 46.56
N THR A 78 36.50 -33.42 46.72
CA THR A 78 35.55 -33.78 45.66
C THR A 78 34.52 -32.70 45.38
N THR A 79 34.02 -32.03 46.43
CA THR A 79 33.09 -30.91 46.28
C THR A 79 33.77 -29.69 45.65
N GLU A 80 35.03 -29.40 45.99
CA GLU A 80 35.78 -28.30 45.40
C GLU A 80 36.02 -28.51 43.90
N LYS A 81 36.38 -29.74 43.49
CA LYS A 81 36.49 -30.08 42.06
C LYS A 81 35.17 -29.89 41.31
N SER A 82 34.07 -30.36 41.91
CA SER A 82 32.74 -30.21 41.32
C SER A 82 32.33 -28.73 41.20
N ARG A 83 32.68 -27.91 42.19
CA ARG A 83 32.46 -26.46 42.18
C ARG A 83 33.27 -25.78 41.08
N SER A 84 34.55 -26.13 40.94
CA SER A 84 35.40 -25.59 39.86
C SER A 84 34.89 -25.95 38.47
N GLU A 85 34.41 -27.18 38.29
CA GLU A 85 33.81 -27.63 37.02
C GLU A 85 32.52 -26.85 36.71
N LEU A 86 31.61 -26.72 37.69
CA LEU A 86 30.39 -25.94 37.53
C LEU A 86 30.69 -24.47 37.24
N GLN A 87 31.70 -23.89 37.87
CA GLN A 87 32.12 -22.51 37.59
C GLN A 87 32.58 -22.34 36.15
N PHE A 88 33.40 -23.27 35.64
CA PHE A 88 33.86 -23.22 34.25
C PHE A 88 32.71 -23.32 33.25
N GLN A 89 31.73 -24.18 33.52
CA GLN A 89 30.52 -24.28 32.71
C GLN A 89 29.72 -22.97 32.76
N LEU A 90 29.59 -22.36 33.93
CA LEU A 90 28.89 -21.08 34.10
C LEU A 90 29.56 -19.97 33.28
N ASP A 91 30.89 -19.83 33.40
CA ASP A 91 31.67 -18.85 32.65
C ASP A 91 31.52 -19.06 31.13
N THR A 92 31.51 -20.31 30.67
CA THR A 92 31.30 -20.65 29.26
C THR A 92 29.90 -20.24 28.79
N THR A 93 28.87 -20.53 29.58
CA THR A 93 27.49 -20.15 29.25
C THR A 93 27.25 -18.65 29.28
N GLU A 94 27.94 -17.89 30.13
CA GLU A 94 27.86 -16.42 30.15
C GLU A 94 28.45 -15.81 28.88
N ILE A 95 29.55 -16.37 28.38
CA ILE A 95 30.16 -15.95 27.12
C ILE A 95 29.20 -16.26 25.95
N ASP A 96 28.65 -17.47 25.90
CA ASP A 96 27.70 -17.87 24.85
C ASP A 96 26.43 -17.02 24.87
N PHE A 97 25.91 -16.70 26.05
CA PHE A 97 24.78 -15.80 26.21
C PHE A 97 25.08 -14.39 25.69
N SER A 98 26.26 -13.86 26.01
CA SER A 98 26.70 -12.54 25.52
C SER A 98 26.83 -12.51 23.99
N ASN A 99 27.37 -13.58 23.40
CA ASN A 99 27.49 -13.71 21.95
C ASN A 99 26.12 -13.81 21.28
N LEU A 100 25.19 -14.59 21.85
CA LEU A 100 23.81 -14.69 21.37
C LEU A 100 23.09 -13.33 21.44
N GLN A 101 23.29 -12.57 22.51
CA GLN A 101 22.72 -11.24 22.66
C GLN A 101 23.23 -10.26 21.60
N LEU A 102 24.53 -10.33 21.26
CA LEU A 102 25.10 -9.53 20.18
C LEU A 102 24.49 -9.90 18.82
N LEU A 103 24.39 -11.19 18.53
CA LEU A 103 23.78 -11.69 17.28
C LEU A 103 22.31 -11.29 17.15
N LEU A 104 21.56 -11.33 18.26
CA LEU A 104 20.17 -10.90 18.29
C LEU A 104 20.06 -9.41 17.95
N SER A 105 20.88 -8.56 18.58
CA SER A 105 20.94 -7.12 18.29
C SER A 105 21.26 -6.82 16.82
N GLU A 106 22.24 -7.51 16.23
CA GLU A 106 22.56 -7.35 14.80
C GLU A 106 21.41 -7.79 13.89
N SER A 107 20.68 -8.85 14.28
CA SER A 107 19.52 -9.32 13.54
C SER A 107 18.34 -8.34 13.61
N GLU A 108 18.10 -7.74 14.78
CA GLU A 108 17.08 -6.72 15.00
C GLU A 108 17.36 -5.46 14.17
N GLU A 109 18.62 -5.02 14.10
CA GLU A 109 19.00 -3.88 13.25
C GLU A 109 18.74 -4.16 11.76
N LYS A 110 19.08 -5.37 11.28
CA LYS A 110 18.80 -5.78 9.89
C LYS A 110 17.30 -5.86 9.61
N VAL A 111 16.49 -6.34 10.55
CA VAL A 111 15.03 -6.36 10.41
C VAL A 111 14.50 -4.94 10.26
N LEU A 112 14.94 -4.00 11.11
CA LEU A 112 14.55 -2.59 11.02
C LEU A 112 14.95 -1.96 9.68
N GLU A 113 16.15 -2.26 9.17
CA GLU A 113 16.59 -1.78 7.86
C GLU A 113 15.71 -2.32 6.72
N LEU A 114 15.39 -3.61 6.76
CA LEU A 114 14.52 -4.25 5.77
C LEU A 114 13.08 -3.73 5.85
N GLU A 115 12.55 -3.49 7.05
CA GLU A 115 11.24 -2.87 7.26
C GLU A 115 11.19 -1.46 6.66
N TYR A 116 12.22 -0.65 6.89
CA TYR A 116 12.32 0.67 6.28
C TYR A 116 12.35 0.60 4.75
N LYS A 117 13.16 -0.30 4.19
CA LYS A 117 13.26 -0.50 2.73
C LYS A 117 11.95 -0.99 2.13
N ASN A 118 11.25 -1.90 2.81
CA ASN A 118 9.92 -2.37 2.40
C ASN A 118 8.88 -1.25 2.46
N GLY A 119 8.91 -0.41 3.49
CA GLY A 119 8.03 0.77 3.58
C GLY A 119 8.25 1.74 2.41
N PHE A 120 9.51 2.00 2.07
CA PHE A 120 9.87 2.84 0.91
C PHE A 120 9.38 2.23 -0.41
N LEU A 121 9.62 0.94 -0.64
CA LEU A 121 9.17 0.24 -1.85
C LEU A 121 7.64 0.18 -1.96
N LYS A 122 6.95 0.01 -0.82
CA LYS A 122 5.48 0.05 -0.78
C LYS A 122 4.95 1.42 -1.19
N ALA A 123 5.46 2.49 -0.60
CA ALA A 123 5.07 3.86 -0.97
C ALA A 123 5.35 4.17 -2.45
N GLN A 124 6.48 3.67 -2.99
CA GLN A 124 6.80 3.80 -4.41
C GLN A 124 5.81 3.03 -5.29
N ASN A 125 5.44 1.81 -4.92
CA ASN A 125 4.45 1.02 -5.64
C ASN A 125 3.06 1.66 -5.60
N ASP A 126 2.62 2.15 -4.45
CA ASP A 126 1.33 2.85 -4.30
C ASP A 126 1.27 4.09 -5.21
N SER A 127 2.36 4.87 -5.25
CA SER A 127 2.48 6.02 -6.16
C SER A 127 2.41 5.60 -7.63
N ARG A 128 3.06 4.49 -7.99
CA ARG A 128 3.08 3.96 -9.36
C ARG A 128 1.73 3.41 -9.78
N GLU A 129 1.01 2.73 -8.88
CA GLU A 129 -0.35 2.25 -9.10
C GLU A 129 -1.32 3.41 -9.29
N GLN A 130 -1.21 4.48 -8.50
CA GLN A 130 -2.03 5.67 -8.67
C GLN A 130 -1.78 6.36 -10.02
N ALA A 131 -0.52 6.46 -10.45
CA ALA A 131 -0.16 6.99 -11.75
C ALA A 131 -0.71 6.11 -12.90
N LEU A 132 -0.63 4.78 -12.74
CA LEU A 132 -1.20 3.84 -13.70
C LEU A 132 -2.72 3.99 -13.80
N ALA A 133 -3.42 4.07 -12.67
CA ALA A 133 -4.86 4.27 -12.62
C ALA A 133 -5.27 5.56 -13.36
N LYS A 134 -4.56 6.66 -13.12
CA LYS A 134 -4.80 7.92 -13.82
C LYS A 134 -4.58 7.79 -15.33
N ALA A 135 -3.46 7.20 -15.76
CA ALA A 135 -3.17 6.98 -17.17
C ALA A 135 -4.19 6.07 -17.85
N THR A 136 -4.71 5.05 -17.14
CA THR A 136 -5.77 4.19 -17.68
C THR A 136 -7.08 4.93 -17.87
N GLU A 137 -7.42 5.88 -16.99
CA GLU A 137 -8.63 6.69 -17.15
C GLU A 137 -8.49 7.67 -18.30
N GLU A 138 -7.35 8.36 -18.41
CA GLU A 138 -7.02 9.22 -19.57
C GLU A 138 -7.08 8.43 -20.89
N SER A 139 -6.61 7.17 -20.90
CA SER A 139 -6.70 6.32 -22.09
C SER A 139 -8.15 5.94 -22.44
N LYS A 140 -9.04 5.75 -21.47
CA LYS A 140 -10.46 5.49 -21.74
C LYS A 140 -11.16 6.72 -22.30
N GLU A 141 -10.86 7.91 -21.75
CA GLU A 141 -11.40 9.17 -22.27
C GLU A 141 -10.96 9.39 -23.72
N LEU A 142 -9.68 9.16 -24.02
CA LEU A 142 -9.16 9.22 -25.39
C LEU A 142 -9.82 8.20 -26.31
N PHE A 143 -10.12 6.99 -25.82
CA PHE A 143 -10.83 5.99 -26.62
C PHE A 143 -12.25 6.44 -26.99
N VAL A 144 -12.97 7.08 -26.05
CA VAL A 144 -14.31 7.64 -26.32
C VAL A 144 -14.23 8.76 -27.36
N THR A 145 -13.23 9.65 -27.27
CA THR A 145 -13.07 10.73 -28.24
C THR A 145 -12.70 10.21 -29.63
N ILE A 146 -11.82 9.20 -29.72
CA ILE A 146 -11.49 8.53 -30.98
C ILE A 146 -12.75 7.95 -31.64
N ASN A 147 -13.56 7.19 -30.91
CA ASN A 147 -14.79 6.62 -31.46
C ASN A 147 -15.76 7.70 -31.97
N SER A 148 -15.92 8.79 -31.23
CA SER A 148 -16.76 9.92 -31.66
C SER A 148 -16.23 10.59 -32.94
N LEU A 149 -14.91 10.72 -33.08
CA LEU A 149 -14.28 11.26 -34.27
C LEU A 149 -14.41 10.31 -35.46
N GLU A 150 -14.28 9.01 -35.24
CA GLU A 150 -14.49 7.98 -36.27
C GLU A 150 -15.92 8.01 -36.81
N ASP A 151 -16.92 8.18 -35.94
CA ASP A 151 -18.32 8.30 -36.38
C ASP A 151 -18.57 9.59 -37.14
N SER A 152 -17.99 10.72 -36.69
CA SER A 152 -18.04 11.99 -37.43
C SER A 152 -17.38 11.87 -38.81
N LEU A 153 -16.27 11.13 -38.92
CA LEU A 153 -15.58 10.89 -40.19
C LEU A 153 -16.44 10.07 -41.16
N LYS A 154 -17.15 9.05 -40.67
CA LYS A 154 -18.10 8.27 -41.48
C LYS A 154 -19.21 9.15 -42.03
N GLU A 155 -19.76 10.05 -41.20
CA GLU A 155 -20.80 10.99 -41.64
C GLU A 155 -20.30 11.92 -42.76
N VAL A 156 -19.12 12.50 -42.59
CA VAL A 156 -18.49 13.34 -43.62
C VAL A 156 -18.19 12.55 -44.91
N GLN A 157 -17.80 11.28 -44.80
CA GLN A 157 -17.60 10.41 -45.96
C GLN A 157 -18.90 10.17 -46.73
N LEU A 158 -20.01 9.90 -46.03
CA LEU A 158 -21.33 9.76 -46.66
C LEU A 158 -21.78 11.05 -47.35
N GLU A 159 -21.55 12.21 -46.72
CA GLU A 159 -21.88 13.50 -47.33
C GLU A 159 -21.04 13.77 -48.60
N LYS A 160 -19.75 13.43 -48.56
CA LYS A 160 -18.86 13.50 -49.73
C LYS A 160 -19.37 12.63 -50.88
N GLU A 161 -19.75 11.38 -50.63
CA GLU A 161 -20.29 10.47 -51.65
C GLU A 161 -21.57 11.04 -52.27
N HIS A 162 -22.46 11.59 -51.45
CA HIS A 162 -23.69 12.22 -51.92
C HIS A 162 -23.42 13.47 -52.77
N LEU A 163 -22.46 14.31 -52.38
CA LEU A 163 -22.03 15.47 -53.17
C LEU A 163 -21.39 15.04 -54.50
N GLN A 164 -20.56 14.00 -54.52
CA GLN A 164 -20.00 13.45 -55.74
C GLN A 164 -21.09 12.99 -56.72
N LEU A 165 -22.12 12.30 -56.21
CA LEU A 165 -23.24 11.85 -57.04
C LEU A 165 -24.06 13.02 -57.60
N LYS A 166 -24.23 14.11 -56.83
CA LYS A 166 -24.83 15.36 -57.34
C LYS A 166 -23.96 16.01 -58.43
N PHE A 167 -22.66 16.06 -58.23
CA PHE A 167 -21.73 16.63 -59.20
C PHE A 167 -21.78 15.88 -60.53
N GLU A 168 -21.84 14.55 -60.50
CA GLU A 168 -21.93 13.74 -61.72
C GLU A 168 -23.25 13.98 -62.47
N LYS A 169 -24.38 14.11 -61.75
CA LYS A 169 -25.66 14.50 -62.37
C LYS A 169 -25.60 15.87 -63.06
N ILE A 170 -24.97 16.86 -62.42
CA ILE A 170 -24.77 18.18 -63.01
C ILE A 170 -23.86 18.08 -64.24
N ARG A 171 -22.80 17.28 -64.17
CA ARG A 171 -21.88 17.05 -65.28
C ARG A 171 -22.58 16.43 -66.48
N GLU A 172 -23.42 15.41 -66.28
CA GLU A 172 -24.24 14.83 -67.35
C GLU A 172 -25.20 15.84 -67.96
N ALA A 173 -25.86 16.66 -67.13
CA ALA A 173 -26.75 17.72 -67.60
C ALA A 173 -25.98 18.76 -68.45
N ASN A 174 -24.79 19.16 -68.02
CA ASN A 174 -23.93 20.07 -68.77
C ASN A 174 -23.48 19.49 -70.10
N ASN A 175 -23.13 18.19 -70.15
CA ASN A 175 -22.78 17.52 -71.42
C ASN A 175 -23.98 17.47 -72.40
N LYS A 176 -25.19 17.22 -71.90
CA LYS A 176 -26.43 17.27 -72.69
C LYS A 176 -26.74 18.70 -73.18
N LEU A 177 -26.48 19.70 -72.35
CA LEU A 177 -26.62 21.10 -72.74
C LEU A 177 -25.61 21.48 -73.82
N ALA A 178 -24.33 21.12 -73.65
CA ALA A 178 -23.26 21.38 -74.61
C ALA A 178 -23.57 20.79 -76.00
N SER A 179 -23.98 19.52 -76.07
CA SER A 179 -24.40 18.90 -77.33
C SER A 179 -25.66 19.55 -77.94
N SER A 180 -26.54 20.14 -77.12
CA SER A 180 -27.70 20.88 -77.62
C SER A 180 -27.30 22.26 -78.16
N VAL A 181 -26.34 22.93 -77.52
CA VAL A 181 -25.75 24.18 -78.00
C VAL A 181 -25.06 23.95 -79.34
N GLU A 182 -24.23 22.92 -79.48
CA GLU A 182 -23.54 22.59 -80.74
C GLU A 182 -24.53 22.34 -81.89
N ARG A 183 -25.63 21.61 -81.62
CA ARG A 183 -26.72 21.42 -82.60
C ARG A 183 -27.36 22.74 -83.02
N ASN A 184 -27.64 23.62 -82.05
CA ASN A 184 -28.21 24.93 -82.33
C ASN A 184 -27.25 25.83 -83.12
N GLU A 185 -25.95 25.81 -82.80
CA GLU A 185 -24.92 26.55 -83.55
C GLU A 185 -24.83 26.06 -85.00
N SER A 186 -24.85 24.75 -85.23
CA SER A 186 -24.89 24.16 -86.57
C SER A 186 -26.15 24.58 -87.34
N PHE A 187 -27.31 24.55 -86.68
CA PHE A 187 -28.58 24.99 -87.26
C PHE A 187 -28.57 26.48 -87.63
N LEU A 188 -28.10 27.35 -86.73
CA LEU A 188 -27.94 28.78 -86.99
C LEU A 188 -26.93 29.04 -88.11
N GLY A 189 -25.84 28.27 -88.17
CA GLY A 189 -24.87 28.32 -89.26
C GLY A 189 -25.49 27.95 -90.61
N ASN A 190 -26.37 26.95 -90.65
CA ASN A 190 -27.10 26.59 -91.86
C ASN A 190 -28.08 27.69 -92.29
N ILE A 191 -28.86 28.25 -91.35
CA ILE A 191 -29.76 29.37 -91.61
C ILE A 191 -28.98 30.58 -92.14
N ARG A 192 -27.85 30.93 -91.50
CA ARG A 192 -26.99 32.03 -91.94
C ARG A 192 -26.54 31.84 -93.38
N ARG A 193 -26.04 30.64 -93.74
CA ARG A 193 -25.65 30.32 -95.13
C ARG A 193 -26.82 30.45 -96.12
N GLN A 194 -28.03 30.07 -95.71
CA GLN A 194 -29.22 30.25 -96.55
C GLN A 194 -29.55 31.74 -96.74
N TYR A 195 -29.48 32.55 -95.69
CA TYR A 195 -29.67 34.00 -95.79
C TYR A 195 -28.62 34.65 -96.69
N GLU A 196 -27.33 34.31 -96.52
CA GLU A 196 -26.23 34.81 -97.36
C GLU A 196 -26.44 34.42 -98.84
N ALA A 197 -26.95 33.22 -99.12
CA ALA A 197 -27.29 32.78 -100.47
C ALA A 197 -28.45 33.59 -101.08
N VAL A 198 -29.49 33.89 -100.29
CA VAL A 198 -30.61 34.75 -100.74
C VAL A 198 -30.14 36.18 -100.97
N GLU A 199 -29.36 36.73 -100.05
CA GLU A 199 -28.82 38.09 -100.15
C GLU A 199 -27.94 38.25 -101.40
N SER A 200 -27.03 37.31 -101.65
CA SER A 200 -26.21 37.30 -102.87
C SER A 200 -27.06 37.12 -104.13
N GLY A 201 -28.08 36.26 -104.11
CA GLY A 201 -29.04 36.12 -105.21
C GLY A 201 -29.81 37.40 -105.51
N LEU A 202 -30.28 38.11 -104.48
CA LEU A 202 -30.94 39.41 -104.60
C LEU A 202 -29.98 40.47 -105.14
N LYS A 203 -28.72 40.49 -104.66
CA LYS A 203 -27.69 41.41 -105.15
C LYS A 203 -27.44 41.25 -106.65
N ILE A 204 -27.29 40.01 -107.13
CA ILE A 204 -27.16 39.71 -108.56
C ILE A 204 -28.41 40.16 -109.34
N LYS A 205 -29.61 39.94 -108.77
CA LYS A 205 -30.86 40.35 -109.44
C LYS A 205 -30.98 41.88 -109.53
N ILE A 206 -30.56 42.61 -108.50
CA ILE A 206 -30.50 44.07 -108.49
C ILE A 206 -29.50 44.57 -109.54
N GLU A 207 -28.31 43.98 -109.63
CA GLU A 207 -27.33 44.32 -110.67
C GLU A 207 -27.89 44.14 -112.08
N LYS A 208 -28.55 43.00 -112.36
CA LYS A 208 -29.22 42.77 -113.65
C LYS A 208 -30.33 43.79 -113.94
N LEU A 209 -31.17 44.10 -112.95
CA LEU A 209 -32.21 45.11 -113.11
C LEU A 209 -31.62 46.50 -113.33
N ASN A 210 -30.50 46.84 -112.69
CA ASN A 210 -29.79 48.09 -112.92
C ASN A 210 -29.21 48.18 -114.34
N GLU A 211 -28.66 47.09 -114.88
CA GLU A 211 -28.24 47.01 -116.29
C GLU A 211 -29.44 47.17 -117.25
N GLU A 212 -30.57 46.52 -116.96
CA GLU A 212 -31.81 46.68 -117.74
C GLU A 212 -32.35 48.12 -117.66
N VAL A 213 -32.31 48.74 -116.49
CA VAL A 213 -32.70 50.15 -116.31
C VAL A 213 -31.73 51.05 -117.06
N PHE A 214 -30.42 50.80 -117.01
CA PHE A 214 -29.42 51.58 -117.72
C PHE A 214 -29.61 51.49 -119.24
N THR A 215 -29.84 50.29 -119.78
CA THR A 215 -30.13 50.08 -121.21
C THR A 215 -31.44 50.73 -121.64
N LYS A 216 -32.51 50.61 -120.83
CA LYS A 216 -33.79 51.31 -121.08
C LYS A 216 -33.65 52.81 -120.94
N ALA A 217 -32.85 53.32 -120.00
CA ALA A 217 -32.58 54.74 -119.83
C ALA A 217 -31.80 55.29 -121.03
N ALA A 218 -30.81 54.56 -121.55
CA ALA A 218 -30.13 54.91 -122.79
C ALA A 218 -31.09 54.90 -124.00
N LEU A 219 -32.05 53.96 -124.03
CA LEU A 219 -33.10 53.92 -125.05
C LEU A 219 -34.07 55.10 -124.91
N ILE A 220 -34.44 55.46 -123.67
CA ILE A 220 -35.24 56.65 -123.36
C ILE A 220 -34.47 57.89 -123.76
N GLU A 221 -33.16 58.01 -123.49
CA GLU A 221 -32.35 59.15 -123.92
C GLU A 221 -32.26 59.24 -125.46
N GLN A 222 -32.19 58.11 -126.16
CA GLN A 222 -32.32 58.06 -127.63
C GLN A 222 -33.71 58.50 -128.10
N LEU A 223 -34.78 58.06 -127.43
CA LEU A 223 -36.16 58.46 -127.72
C LEU A 223 -36.42 59.92 -127.32
N GLU A 224 -35.79 60.44 -126.28
CA GLU A 224 -35.84 61.82 -125.81
C GLU A 224 -35.02 62.73 -126.71
N ASN A 225 -33.92 62.25 -127.31
CA ASN A 225 -33.24 62.93 -128.41
C ASN A 225 -34.14 62.97 -129.67
N ARG A 226 -34.96 61.94 -129.90
CA ARG A 226 -36.00 61.95 -130.95
C ARG A 226 -37.21 62.82 -130.61
N ILE A 227 -37.58 62.95 -129.33
CA ILE A 227 -38.67 63.82 -128.85
C ILE A 227 -38.19 65.28 -128.72
N ARG A 228 -36.89 65.54 -128.51
CA ARG A 228 -36.29 66.88 -128.58
C ARG A 228 -36.33 67.49 -129.98
N GLU A 229 -36.50 66.69 -131.04
CA GLU A 229 -36.80 67.17 -132.39
C GLU A 229 -38.28 67.51 -132.61
N HIS A 230 -39.20 67.05 -131.75
CA HIS A 230 -40.62 67.34 -131.87
C HIS A 230 -41.31 67.53 -130.51
N GLY A 231 -41.46 68.80 -130.14
CA GLY A 231 -42.63 69.28 -129.39
C GLY A 231 -42.70 68.99 -127.88
N SER A 232 -42.32 70.01 -127.12
CA SER A 232 -42.96 70.52 -125.88
C SER A 232 -43.47 69.52 -124.84
N ASN A 233 -42.78 69.47 -123.69
CA ASN A 233 -43.17 68.71 -122.50
C ASN A 233 -44.03 69.56 -121.54
N SER A 234 -45.00 68.90 -120.91
CA SER A 234 -45.81 69.44 -119.81
C SER A 234 -45.77 68.48 -118.61
N GLN A 235 -45.86 69.08 -117.42
CA GLN A 235 -46.49 68.57 -116.19
C GLN A 235 -45.73 67.66 -115.19
N ASN A 236 -45.62 68.22 -113.96
CA ASN A 236 -46.13 67.75 -112.66
C ASN A 236 -45.69 66.44 -111.97
N THR A 237 -45.77 66.54 -110.63
CA THR A 237 -46.05 65.51 -109.58
C THR A 237 -44.95 64.48 -109.27
N GLN A 238 -44.80 63.89 -108.09
CA GLN A 238 -45.21 64.10 -106.68
C GLN A 238 -44.56 62.91 -105.90
N THR A 239 -44.37 63.06 -104.58
CA THR A 239 -44.37 61.99 -103.53
C THR A 239 -43.27 60.91 -103.52
N TYR A 240 -42.55 60.82 -102.39
CA TYR A 240 -42.39 59.59 -101.60
C TYR A 240 -42.17 59.95 -100.12
N SER A 241 -43.18 59.65 -99.31
CA SER A 241 -43.11 59.53 -97.86
C SER A 241 -42.73 58.10 -97.48
N ASP A 242 -42.37 57.94 -96.21
CA ASP A 242 -42.35 56.69 -95.43
C ASP A 242 -41.01 55.95 -95.32
N GLN A 243 -40.13 56.57 -94.53
CA GLN A 243 -39.04 55.89 -93.82
C GLN A 243 -39.09 56.28 -92.33
N ARG A 244 -40.11 55.79 -91.61
CA ARG A 244 -40.28 56.09 -90.17
C ARG A 244 -40.71 54.91 -89.27
N ASN A 245 -40.89 53.71 -89.83
CA ASN A 245 -41.32 52.54 -89.02
C ASN A 245 -40.18 51.57 -88.66
N ASN A 246 -39.06 51.55 -89.39
CA ASN A 246 -37.96 50.60 -89.13
C ASN A 246 -37.00 51.07 -88.01
N THR A 247 -36.88 52.38 -87.80
CA THR A 247 -36.04 52.98 -86.75
C THR A 247 -36.69 52.90 -85.36
N THR A 248 -38.01 52.99 -85.28
CA THR A 248 -38.76 53.00 -84.02
C THR A 248 -38.77 51.60 -83.36
N GLU A 249 -38.87 50.53 -84.15
CA GLU A 249 -38.88 49.15 -83.65
C GLU A 249 -37.49 48.69 -83.17
N MET A 250 -36.42 49.16 -83.83
CA MET A 250 -35.03 48.96 -83.38
C MET A 250 -34.74 49.68 -82.05
N ILE A 251 -35.27 50.88 -81.87
CA ILE A 251 -35.13 51.65 -80.62
C ILE A 251 -35.89 50.98 -79.47
N ILE A 252 -37.08 50.45 -79.73
CA ILE A 252 -37.88 49.72 -78.72
C ILE A 252 -37.17 48.44 -78.26
N ASN A 253 -36.61 47.66 -79.18
CA ASN A 253 -35.86 46.45 -78.81
C ASN A 253 -34.55 46.77 -78.07
N LYS A 254 -33.86 47.85 -78.44
CA LYS A 254 -32.67 48.33 -77.72
C LYS A 254 -33.01 48.73 -76.29
N LEU A 255 -34.07 49.53 -76.10
CA LEU A 255 -34.54 49.96 -74.77
C LEU A 255 -35.00 48.79 -73.90
N LYS A 256 -35.52 47.72 -74.51
CA LYS A 256 -35.92 46.50 -73.80
C LYS A 256 -34.71 45.73 -73.26
N ILE A 257 -33.67 45.55 -74.09
CA ILE A 257 -32.42 44.89 -73.68
C ILE A 257 -31.69 45.71 -72.61
N GLU A 258 -31.67 47.05 -72.75
CA GLU A 258 -31.06 47.94 -71.75
C GLU A 258 -31.74 47.79 -70.38
N ARG A 259 -33.08 47.68 -70.35
CA ARG A 259 -33.83 47.45 -69.10
C ARG A 259 -33.55 46.06 -68.50
N GLU A 260 -33.45 45.02 -69.31
CA GLU A 260 -33.13 43.67 -68.83
C GLU A 260 -31.69 43.60 -68.28
N LEU A 261 -30.76 44.33 -68.91
CA LEU A 261 -29.39 44.46 -68.43
C LEU A 261 -29.32 45.22 -67.10
N GLU A 262 -30.07 46.31 -66.96
CA GLU A 262 -30.15 47.10 -65.72
C GLU A 262 -30.70 46.26 -64.55
N GLN A 263 -31.75 45.48 -64.79
CA GLN A 263 -32.29 44.55 -63.78
C GLN A 263 -31.28 43.45 -63.38
N SER A 264 -30.46 42.98 -64.31
CA SER A 264 -29.42 41.99 -64.00
C SER A 264 -28.28 42.60 -63.18
N LEU A 265 -27.92 43.86 -63.45
CA LEU A 265 -26.92 44.62 -62.70
C LEU A 265 -27.38 44.86 -61.26
N ASP A 266 -28.63 45.28 -61.05
CA ASP A 266 -29.20 45.48 -59.72
C ASP A 266 -29.13 44.20 -58.87
N LYS A 267 -29.40 43.05 -59.49
CA LYS A 267 -29.36 41.74 -58.82
C LYS A 267 -27.94 41.29 -58.47
N ILE A 268 -26.96 41.61 -59.32
CA ILE A 268 -25.53 41.37 -59.03
C ILE A 268 -25.08 42.23 -57.84
N VAL A 269 -25.46 43.51 -57.82
CA VAL A 269 -25.14 44.43 -56.71
C VAL A 269 -25.77 43.96 -55.39
N GLU A 270 -27.00 43.46 -55.42
CA GLU A 270 -27.65 42.89 -54.24
C GLU A 270 -26.91 41.66 -53.70
N LEU A 271 -26.48 40.75 -54.59
CA LEU A 271 -25.69 39.56 -54.21
C LEU A 271 -24.31 39.93 -53.66
N GLU A 272 -23.62 40.91 -54.26
CA GLU A 272 -22.34 41.42 -53.74
C GLU A 272 -22.49 42.01 -52.34
N ASN A 273 -23.55 42.81 -52.11
CA ASN A 273 -23.85 43.36 -50.79
C ASN A 273 -24.19 42.26 -49.75
N ASN A 274 -24.83 41.16 -50.16
CA ASN A 274 -25.07 40.01 -49.29
C ASN A 274 -23.76 39.30 -48.92
N HIS A 275 -22.89 39.03 -49.91
CA HIS A 275 -21.58 38.42 -49.66
C HIS A 275 -20.69 39.29 -48.77
N ILE A 276 -20.72 40.62 -48.92
CA ILE A 276 -19.97 41.54 -48.05
C ILE A 276 -20.46 41.41 -46.60
N ARG A 277 -21.78 41.39 -46.38
CA ARG A 277 -22.35 41.21 -45.03
C ARG A 277 -21.99 39.86 -44.41
N GLU A 278 -22.04 38.78 -45.18
CA GLU A 278 -21.64 37.44 -44.71
C GLU A 278 -20.15 37.40 -44.34
N LYS A 279 -19.30 38.03 -45.15
CA LYS A 279 -17.86 38.14 -44.88
C LYS A 279 -17.58 38.95 -43.60
N GLU A 280 -18.32 40.02 -43.35
CA GLU A 280 -18.22 40.81 -42.11
C GLU A 280 -18.62 39.99 -40.88
N VAL A 281 -19.72 39.22 -40.95
CA VAL A 281 -20.15 38.32 -39.86
C VAL A 281 -19.11 37.24 -39.58
N LEU A 282 -18.54 36.64 -40.62
CA LEU A 282 -17.46 35.66 -40.49
C LEU A 282 -16.20 36.27 -39.87
N ASN A 283 -15.81 37.47 -40.28
CA ASN A 283 -14.68 38.19 -39.70
C ASN A 283 -14.90 38.50 -38.22
N LEU A 284 -16.09 38.96 -37.83
CA LEU A 284 -16.42 39.18 -36.41
C LEU A 284 -16.35 37.89 -35.59
N LYS A 285 -16.76 36.76 -36.17
CA LYS A 285 -16.66 35.45 -35.51
C LYS A 285 -15.21 35.01 -35.34
N ILE A 286 -14.36 35.24 -36.35
CA ILE A 286 -12.93 34.95 -36.29
C ILE A 286 -12.26 35.80 -35.20
N GLU A 287 -12.54 37.09 -35.13
CA GLU A 287 -11.97 37.97 -34.11
C GLU A 287 -12.41 37.58 -32.70
N SER A 288 -13.67 37.19 -32.52
CA SER A 288 -14.15 36.65 -31.24
C SER A 288 -13.40 35.37 -30.84
N LEU A 289 -13.16 34.45 -31.78
CA LEU A 289 -12.44 33.21 -31.51
C LEU A 289 -10.96 33.45 -31.20
N LYS A 290 -10.32 34.43 -31.87
CA LYS A 290 -8.96 34.86 -31.56
C LYS A 290 -8.85 35.40 -30.13
N ALA A 291 -9.75 36.30 -29.73
CA ALA A 291 -9.76 36.85 -28.38
C ALA A 291 -9.97 35.79 -27.29
N ASP A 292 -10.78 34.76 -27.57
CA ASP A 292 -10.97 33.65 -26.62
C ASP A 292 -9.76 32.71 -26.56
N ASN A 293 -9.06 32.50 -27.67
CA ASN A 293 -7.81 31.74 -27.68
C ASN A 293 -6.71 32.47 -26.90
N GLU A 294 -6.55 33.78 -27.07
CA GLU A 294 -5.59 34.58 -26.29
C GLU A 294 -5.88 34.54 -24.78
N ARG A 295 -7.17 34.56 -24.39
CA ARG A 295 -7.57 34.37 -22.99
C ARG A 295 -7.21 32.99 -22.46
N LYS A 296 -7.39 31.93 -23.25
CA LYS A 296 -6.99 30.57 -22.85
C LYS A 296 -5.48 30.42 -22.76
N ASP A 297 -4.74 31.01 -23.68
CA ASP A 297 -3.27 30.97 -23.68
C ASP A 297 -2.69 31.67 -22.44
N THR A 298 -3.26 32.82 -22.05
CA THR A 298 -2.87 33.49 -20.79
C THR A 298 -3.24 32.68 -19.55
N GLU A 299 -4.39 32.01 -19.52
CA GLU A 299 -4.76 31.11 -18.41
C GLU A 299 -3.80 29.91 -18.30
N ILE A 300 -3.42 29.32 -19.44
CA ILE A 300 -2.45 28.22 -19.49
C ILE A 300 -1.08 28.70 -19.00
N ALA A 301 -0.64 29.89 -19.39
CA ALA A 301 0.62 30.47 -18.93
C ALA A 301 0.62 30.66 -17.40
N ASN A 302 -0.45 31.22 -16.85
CA ASN A 302 -0.59 31.41 -15.40
C ASN A 302 -0.57 30.06 -14.64
N ARG A 303 -1.33 29.06 -15.11
CA ARG A 303 -1.33 27.73 -14.48
C ARG A 303 0.04 27.04 -14.54
N LYS A 304 0.79 27.23 -15.63
CA LYS A 304 2.17 26.72 -15.73
C LYS A 304 3.10 27.38 -14.72
N GLU A 305 2.95 28.69 -14.49
CA GLU A 305 3.72 29.41 -13.50
C GLU A 305 3.37 28.97 -12.07
N GLU A 306 2.09 28.84 -11.74
CA GLU A 306 1.63 28.30 -10.45
C GLU A 306 2.18 26.89 -10.19
N HIS A 307 2.16 26.02 -11.21
CA HIS A 307 2.71 24.68 -11.11
C HIS A 307 4.23 24.69 -10.90
N ALA A 308 4.96 25.59 -11.58
CA ALA A 308 6.41 25.76 -11.38
C ALA A 308 6.72 26.25 -9.96
N GLN A 309 5.93 27.19 -9.42
CA GLN A 309 6.09 27.66 -8.04
C GLN A 309 5.78 26.55 -7.02
N MET A 310 4.73 25.76 -7.25
CA MET A 310 4.39 24.60 -6.41
C MET A 310 5.48 23.55 -6.42
N PHE A 311 6.01 23.22 -7.61
CA PHE A 311 7.11 22.26 -7.76
C PHE A 311 8.39 22.71 -7.04
N THR A 312 8.69 24.02 -7.08
CA THR A 312 9.83 24.60 -6.36
C THR A 312 9.66 24.52 -4.84
N ARG A 313 8.44 24.75 -4.33
CA ARG A 313 8.11 24.59 -2.90
C ARG A 313 8.20 23.13 -2.44
N LEU A 314 7.72 22.19 -3.25
CA LEU A 314 7.84 20.75 -2.96
C LEU A 314 9.31 20.30 -2.93
N SER A 315 10.12 20.80 -3.87
CA SER A 315 11.56 20.50 -3.91
C SER A 315 12.34 21.08 -2.72
N SER A 316 11.94 22.25 -2.19
CA SER A 316 12.58 22.83 -1.01
C SER A 316 12.14 22.19 0.30
N LEU A 317 10.91 21.68 0.38
CA LEU A 317 10.42 20.91 1.53
C LEU A 317 11.08 19.53 1.61
N SER A 318 11.28 18.84 0.48
CA SER A 318 11.94 17.54 0.44
C SER A 318 13.42 17.64 0.84
N SER A 319 14.15 18.67 0.37
CA SER A 319 15.54 18.89 0.75
C SER A 319 15.70 19.28 2.22
N LYS A 320 14.81 20.09 2.78
CA LYS A 320 14.87 20.50 4.19
C LYS A 320 14.49 19.39 5.17
N ALA A 321 13.50 18.55 4.82
CA ALA A 321 13.12 17.39 5.62
C ALA A 321 14.22 16.32 5.63
N THR A 322 14.84 16.06 4.47
CA THR A 322 15.99 15.14 4.36
C THR A 322 17.22 15.67 5.10
N GLU A 323 17.50 16.97 5.01
CA GLU A 323 18.57 17.62 5.79
C GLU A 323 18.34 17.51 7.31
N MET A 324 17.12 17.75 7.79
CA MET A 324 16.78 17.59 9.21
C MET A 324 16.91 16.14 9.70
N ALA A 325 16.48 15.16 8.89
CA ALA A 325 16.64 13.74 9.21
C ALA A 325 18.11 13.33 9.29
N LEU A 326 18.94 13.81 8.35
CA LEU A 326 20.38 13.57 8.34
C LEU A 326 21.07 14.22 9.55
N ARG A 327 20.73 15.45 9.90
CA ARG A 327 21.26 16.13 11.09
C ARG A 327 20.93 15.37 12.38
N LYS A 328 19.69 14.89 12.52
CA LYS A 328 19.27 14.10 13.69
C LYS A 328 20.02 12.76 13.76
N ARG A 329 20.29 12.13 12.62
CA ARG A 329 21.08 10.88 12.55
C ARG A 329 22.56 11.11 12.87
N ILE A 330 23.14 12.22 12.41
CA ILE A 330 24.50 12.62 12.77
C ILE A 330 24.62 12.86 14.29
N GLU A 331 23.63 13.49 14.91
CA GLU A 331 23.64 13.74 16.36
C GLU A 331 23.49 12.45 17.18
N LEU A 332 22.65 11.52 16.72
CA LEU A 332 22.54 10.19 17.32
C LEU A 332 23.84 9.38 17.20
N LEU A 333 24.52 9.48 16.06
CA LEU A 333 25.81 8.81 15.86
C LEU A 333 26.91 9.41 16.74
N LYS A 334 26.91 10.73 16.97
CA LYS A 334 27.85 11.37 17.90
C LYS A 334 27.64 10.94 19.34
N THR A 335 26.40 10.85 19.79
CA THR A 335 26.07 10.40 21.16
C THR A 335 26.49 8.95 21.37
N LYS A 336 26.19 8.04 20.43
CA LYS A 336 26.69 6.66 20.47
C LYS A 336 28.22 6.57 20.47
N LEU A 337 28.89 7.40 19.66
CA LEU A 337 30.36 7.43 19.65
C LEU A 337 30.92 7.83 21.02
N GLU A 338 30.31 8.81 21.68
CA GLU A 338 30.73 9.26 23.00
C GLU A 338 30.46 8.21 24.10
N GLU A 339 29.33 7.51 24.03
CA GLU A 339 29.02 6.38 24.91
C GLU A 339 30.07 5.27 24.77
N THR A 340 30.37 4.84 23.54
CA THR A 340 31.41 3.82 23.28
C THR A 340 32.81 4.28 23.72
N ARG A 341 33.10 5.59 23.61
CA ARG A 341 34.36 6.18 24.10
C ARG A 341 34.46 6.07 25.63
N CYS A 342 33.39 6.41 26.34
CA CYS A 342 33.33 6.28 27.81
C CYS A 342 33.42 4.82 28.27
N GLU A 343 32.77 3.89 27.58
CA GLU A 343 32.89 2.45 27.85
C GLU A 343 34.33 1.96 27.63
N LEU A 344 34.98 2.39 26.54
CA LEU A 344 36.37 2.05 26.27
C LEU A 344 37.33 2.63 27.32
N GLU A 345 37.12 3.87 27.76
CA GLU A 345 37.91 4.46 28.84
C GLU A 345 37.75 3.70 30.16
N ASN A 346 36.53 3.28 30.48
CA ASN A 346 36.25 2.49 31.68
C ASN A 346 36.90 1.10 31.62
N THR A 347 36.81 0.41 30.49
CA THR A 347 37.48 -0.89 30.31
C THR A 347 38.99 -0.76 30.34
N LEU A 348 39.57 0.30 29.77
CA LEU A 348 41.00 0.56 29.84
C LEU A 348 41.44 0.80 31.29
N LYS A 349 40.68 1.57 32.05
CA LYS A 349 40.92 1.83 33.48
C LYS A 349 40.84 0.54 34.30
N ASN A 350 39.81 -0.28 34.09
CA ASN A 350 39.67 -1.58 34.73
C ASN A 350 40.83 -2.52 34.36
N SER A 351 41.27 -2.51 33.10
CA SER A 351 42.43 -3.31 32.66
C SER A 351 43.75 -2.82 33.28
N ALA A 352 43.92 -1.52 33.48
CA ALA A 352 45.10 -0.95 34.14
C ALA A 352 45.12 -1.31 35.63
N GLU A 353 43.97 -1.28 36.29
CA GLU A 353 43.79 -1.73 37.67
C GLU A 353 44.06 -3.25 37.79
N MET A 354 43.55 -4.05 36.86
CA MET A 354 43.78 -5.49 36.80
C MET A 354 45.26 -5.83 36.54
N ASN A 355 45.93 -5.07 35.65
CA ASN A 355 47.37 -5.20 35.42
C ASN A 355 48.20 -4.82 36.65
N LEU A 356 47.76 -3.83 37.44
CA LEU A 356 48.40 -3.47 38.71
C LEU A 356 48.27 -4.60 39.74
N VAL A 357 47.11 -5.26 39.80
CA VAL A 357 46.87 -6.45 40.64
C VAL A 357 47.71 -7.64 40.16
N ILE A 358 47.79 -7.90 38.85
CA ILE A 358 48.66 -8.95 38.27
C ILE A 358 50.13 -8.66 38.58
N SER A 359 50.55 -7.40 38.57
CA SER A 359 51.92 -7.00 38.90
C SER A 359 52.25 -7.25 40.38
N LYS A 360 51.29 -7.01 41.29
CA LYS A 360 51.39 -7.37 42.71
C LYS A 360 51.44 -8.89 42.91
N LEU A 361 50.53 -9.63 42.28
CA LEU A 361 50.50 -11.10 42.32
C LEU A 361 51.77 -11.73 41.73
N LYS A 362 52.37 -11.14 40.69
CA LYS A 362 53.66 -11.57 40.13
C LYS A 362 54.83 -11.28 41.08
N ALA A 363 54.80 -10.18 41.82
CA ALA A 363 55.79 -9.89 42.86
C ALA A 363 55.70 -10.89 44.02
N ASP A 364 54.48 -11.29 44.40
CA ASP A 364 54.23 -12.27 45.47
C ASP A 364 54.53 -13.71 45.01
N SER A 365 54.41 -14.01 43.70
CA SER A 365 54.70 -15.35 43.13
C SER A 365 56.19 -15.70 42.99
N LYS A 366 57.11 -14.74 43.16
CA LYS A 366 58.57 -15.01 43.05
C LYS A 366 59.15 -15.82 44.22
N LEU A 367 58.35 -16.19 45.22
CA LEU A 367 58.78 -16.96 46.39
C LEU A 367 58.45 -18.47 46.35
N VAL A 368 57.78 -18.99 45.31
CA VAL A 368 57.50 -20.43 45.22
C VAL A 368 57.95 -20.98 43.86
N LYS A 369 58.99 -21.82 43.93
CA LYS A 369 59.74 -22.41 42.81
C LYS A 369 58.94 -23.45 42.03
N SER A 370 59.32 -23.56 40.75
CA SER A 370 59.69 -24.81 40.04
C SER A 370 58.66 -25.93 39.95
N VAL A 371 58.40 -26.35 38.71
CA VAL A 371 58.45 -27.74 38.19
C VAL A 371 57.40 -27.93 37.08
N ASN A 372 57.91 -28.43 35.95
CA ASN A 372 57.29 -29.11 34.81
C ASN A 372 56.85 -28.35 33.55
N SER A 373 57.58 -28.74 32.50
CA SER A 373 57.53 -28.44 31.07
C SER A 373 56.62 -29.42 30.33
N SER A 374 56.33 -29.06 29.06
CA SER A 374 55.96 -29.89 27.89
C SER A 374 54.43 -30.08 27.72
N VAL A 375 53.77 -29.86 26.57
CA VAL A 375 54.09 -30.19 25.16
C VAL A 375 53.16 -29.40 24.20
N VAL A 376 53.79 -28.73 23.21
CA VAL A 376 53.50 -28.62 21.75
C VAL A 376 52.14 -28.11 21.21
N ASN A 377 52.29 -26.99 20.47
CA ASN A 377 51.56 -26.44 19.32
C ASN A 377 50.71 -27.40 18.45
N ASN A 378 49.59 -26.89 17.90
CA ASN A 378 49.50 -26.58 16.47
C ASN A 378 48.19 -25.85 16.11
N TYR A 379 48.34 -24.72 15.41
CA TYR A 379 47.31 -24.14 14.56
C TYR A 379 47.31 -24.85 13.21
N THR A 380 46.14 -25.08 12.61
CA THR A 380 45.98 -24.98 11.15
C THR A 380 44.51 -24.77 10.79
N ALA A 381 44.31 -23.77 9.93
CA ALA A 381 43.05 -23.37 9.33
C ALA A 381 42.68 -24.28 8.15
N ILE A 382 41.38 -24.53 7.96
CA ILE A 382 40.79 -24.96 6.68
C ILE A 382 39.42 -24.26 6.54
N GLN A 383 39.27 -23.45 5.49
CA GLN A 383 37.98 -23.08 4.89
C GLN A 383 37.73 -23.97 3.65
N PRO A 384 36.65 -23.78 2.86
CA PRO A 384 35.23 -24.01 3.15
C PRO A 384 34.64 -24.96 2.09
N GLN A 385 33.44 -25.54 2.30
CA GLN A 385 32.67 -26.06 1.16
C GLN A 385 31.16 -26.10 1.43
N SER A 386 30.43 -25.54 0.46
CA SER A 386 29.00 -25.60 0.25
C SER A 386 28.62 -26.89 -0.48
N THR A 387 27.46 -27.48 -0.17
CA THR A 387 26.41 -27.86 -1.15
C THR A 387 25.18 -28.57 -0.52
N ILE A 388 24.01 -28.06 -0.91
CA ILE A 388 22.74 -28.73 -1.29
C ILE A 388 21.80 -29.32 -0.21
N ALA A 389 20.70 -28.58 -0.05
CA ALA A 389 19.29 -28.92 0.20
C ALA A 389 18.84 -30.38 0.40
N SER A 390 18.00 -30.59 1.43
CA SER A 390 16.63 -31.14 1.27
C SER A 390 15.76 -30.92 2.51
N SER A 391 14.73 -30.09 2.33
CA SER A 391 13.34 -30.27 2.78
C SER A 391 13.05 -31.18 4.00
N THR A 392 12.71 -30.55 5.12
CA THR A 392 11.52 -30.89 5.91
C THR A 392 10.91 -29.60 6.45
N ASN A 393 9.68 -29.29 6.04
CA ASN A 393 8.86 -28.28 6.72
C ASN A 393 8.53 -28.79 8.13
N PRO A 394 8.45 -27.88 9.11
CA PRO A 394 7.12 -27.53 9.58
C PRO A 394 6.91 -26.01 9.60
N ILE A 395 5.86 -25.60 8.88
CA ILE A 395 4.83 -24.67 9.32
C ILE A 395 5.35 -23.48 10.15
N VAL A 396 5.67 -22.38 9.47
CA VAL A 396 5.72 -21.06 10.10
C VAL A 396 4.28 -20.65 10.41
N GLU A 397 3.83 -20.90 11.63
CA GLU A 397 2.67 -20.19 12.19
C GLU A 397 3.03 -18.70 12.28
N LYS A 398 2.42 -17.88 11.41
CA LYS A 398 2.28 -16.45 11.69
C LYS A 398 1.40 -16.32 12.95
N SER A 399 2.01 -16.24 14.13
CA SER A 399 1.35 -15.80 15.35
C SER A 399 1.11 -14.28 15.26
N ASN A 400 0.15 -13.88 14.42
CA ASN A 400 -0.41 -12.53 14.39
C ASN A 400 -1.33 -12.36 15.61
N GLU A 401 -0.74 -12.42 16.80
CA GLU A 401 -1.48 -12.30 18.06
C GLU A 401 -1.80 -10.82 18.32
N ASN A 402 -2.87 -10.33 17.70
CA ASN A 402 -3.37 -8.98 17.95
C ASN A 402 -3.77 -8.85 19.43
N THR A 403 -3.04 -8.02 20.18
CA THR A 403 -3.26 -7.76 21.63
C THR A 403 -4.23 -6.60 21.91
N SER A 404 -4.95 -6.14 20.89
CA SER A 404 -5.81 -4.94 20.99
C SER A 404 -7.28 -5.26 21.31
N VAL A 405 -7.94 -4.35 22.03
CA VAL A 405 -9.32 -4.39 22.51
C VAL A 405 -9.98 -3.03 22.31
N VAL A 406 -11.28 -3.01 21.99
CA VAL A 406 -12.07 -1.78 21.88
C VAL A 406 -13.02 -1.67 23.08
N ILE A 407 -13.04 -0.49 23.71
CA ILE A 407 -13.93 -0.15 24.83
C ILE A 407 -14.85 0.99 24.37
N ARG A 408 -16.13 0.70 24.21
CA ARG A 408 -17.17 1.65 23.76
C ARG A 408 -18.02 2.13 24.94
N GLY A 409 -18.50 3.37 24.83
CA GLY A 409 -19.54 3.90 25.73
C GLY A 409 -19.01 4.42 27.07
N ILE A 410 -17.74 4.82 27.14
CA ILE A 410 -17.15 5.40 28.35
C ILE A 410 -17.64 6.85 28.47
N PRO A 411 -18.33 7.24 29.57
CA PRO A 411 -18.69 8.63 29.78
C PRO A 411 -17.44 9.53 29.79
N ASP A 412 -17.51 10.71 29.18
CA ASP A 412 -16.36 11.61 29.10
C ASP A 412 -15.86 12.06 30.50
N SER A 413 -16.74 12.05 31.50
CA SER A 413 -16.40 12.29 32.92
C SER A 413 -15.48 11.22 33.52
N ASP A 414 -15.50 10.00 33.00
CA ASP A 414 -14.73 8.87 33.50
C ASP A 414 -13.36 8.75 32.78
N ILE A 415 -13.09 9.60 31.77
CA ILE A 415 -11.83 9.62 31.03
C ILE A 415 -10.75 10.37 31.84
N LYS A 416 -9.66 9.67 32.15
CA LYS A 416 -8.48 10.20 32.84
C LYS A 416 -7.36 10.53 31.85
N ASN A 417 -6.46 11.42 32.29
CA ASN A 417 -5.22 11.76 31.59
C ASN A 417 -4.02 11.44 32.50
N PRO A 418 -3.06 10.60 32.08
CA PRO A 418 -2.99 9.91 30.78
C PRO A 418 -4.11 8.88 30.56
N LEU A 419 -4.46 8.60 29.29
CA LEU A 419 -5.59 7.71 28.94
C LEU A 419 -5.45 6.29 29.51
N ALA A 420 -4.21 5.83 29.71
CA ALA A 420 -3.89 4.57 30.38
C ALA A 420 -4.54 4.46 31.77
N ASP A 421 -4.70 5.56 32.52
CA ASP A 421 -5.31 5.56 33.85
C ASP A 421 -6.80 5.21 33.80
N THR A 422 -7.46 5.48 32.67
CA THR A 422 -8.85 5.05 32.42
C THR A 422 -8.92 3.54 32.31
N VAL A 423 -7.96 2.93 31.61
CA VAL A 423 -7.84 1.47 31.45
C VAL A 423 -7.51 0.83 32.79
N LEU A 424 -6.57 1.40 33.55
CA LEU A 424 -6.21 0.92 34.88
C LEU A 424 -7.37 0.97 35.88
N MET A 425 -8.21 2.02 35.81
CA MET A 425 -9.46 2.08 36.59
C MET A 425 -10.41 0.94 36.24
N PHE A 426 -10.51 0.55 34.96
CA PHE A 426 -11.35 -0.56 34.55
C PHE A 426 -10.75 -1.91 34.96
N THR A 427 -9.44 -2.10 34.89
CA THR A 427 -8.79 -3.33 35.34
C THR A 427 -8.88 -3.52 36.85
N ASP A 428 -8.77 -2.44 37.63
CA ASP A 428 -8.99 -2.46 39.08
C ASP A 428 -10.41 -2.93 39.43
N LYS A 429 -11.43 -2.38 38.74
CA LYS A 429 -12.83 -2.85 38.87
C LYS A 429 -13.04 -4.29 38.38
N MET A 430 -12.24 -4.77 37.44
CA MET A 430 -12.27 -6.16 37.00
C MET A 430 -11.51 -7.11 37.95
N GLU A 431 -10.80 -6.58 38.95
CA GLU A 431 -9.88 -7.30 39.84
C GLU A 431 -8.73 -7.98 39.07
N LEU A 432 -8.23 -7.29 38.04
CA LEU A 432 -7.12 -7.77 37.22
C LEU A 432 -5.80 -7.12 37.66
N PRO A 433 -4.72 -7.90 37.86
CA PRO A 433 -3.40 -7.34 38.08
C PRO A 433 -2.88 -6.73 36.77
N CYS A 434 -3.16 -5.43 36.57
CA CYS A 434 -2.70 -4.63 35.44
C CYS A 434 -1.88 -3.46 35.97
N THR A 435 -0.70 -3.25 35.41
CA THR A 435 0.13 -2.07 35.64
C THR A 435 0.24 -1.25 34.36
N ALA A 436 0.76 -0.02 34.46
CA ALA A 436 0.99 0.81 33.28
C ALA A 436 1.94 0.15 32.25
N ALA A 437 2.85 -0.73 32.71
CA ALA A 437 3.76 -1.47 31.84
C ALA A 437 3.07 -2.55 30.99
N ASP A 438 1.85 -2.96 31.37
CA ASP A 438 1.06 -3.95 30.62
C ASP A 438 0.26 -3.32 29.47
N ILE A 439 0.24 -1.99 29.41
CA ILE A 439 -0.49 -1.20 28.41
C ILE A 439 0.53 -0.64 27.43
N LYS A 440 0.50 -1.11 26.18
CA LYS A 440 1.38 -0.64 25.11
C LYS A 440 0.92 0.71 24.57
N ASP A 441 -0.38 0.87 24.30
CA ASP A 441 -0.93 2.12 23.78
C ASP A 441 -2.43 2.27 24.03
N VAL A 442 -2.92 3.52 24.10
CA VAL A 442 -4.34 3.85 24.26
C VAL A 442 -4.72 5.06 23.42
N PHE A 443 -5.63 4.85 22.46
CA PHE A 443 -6.11 5.90 21.56
C PHE A 443 -7.60 6.19 21.73
N LYS A 444 -7.99 7.46 21.66
CA LYS A 444 -9.38 7.85 21.42
C LYS A 444 -9.70 7.66 19.94
N LEU A 445 -10.75 6.90 19.64
CA LEU A 445 -11.25 6.79 18.27
C LEU A 445 -12.21 7.97 18.00
N ASN A 446 -11.77 8.93 17.18
CA ASN A 446 -12.58 10.06 16.71
C ASN A 446 -13.50 9.61 15.58
N ASN A 447 -14.50 8.84 15.93
CA ASN A 447 -15.51 8.38 15.00
C ASN A 447 -16.67 9.38 14.99
N VAL A 448 -16.67 10.30 14.00
CA VAL A 448 -17.86 11.03 13.54
C VAL A 448 -18.80 10.02 12.87
N PHE A 449 -19.31 9.06 13.64
CA PHE A 449 -20.32 8.12 13.17
C PHE A 449 -21.66 8.66 13.64
N ARG A 450 -22.39 9.29 12.70
CA ARG A 450 -23.79 9.67 12.86
C ARG A 450 -24.61 8.40 13.08
N MET A 451 -24.74 7.97 14.32
CA MET A 451 -25.82 7.07 14.70
C MET A 451 -27.12 7.78 14.37
N ARG A 452 -27.88 7.25 13.42
CA ARG A 452 -29.30 7.57 13.24
C ARG A 452 -30.02 7.09 14.50
N ASN A 453 -29.98 7.90 15.55
CA ASN A 453 -30.95 8.09 16.61
C ASN A 453 -30.33 8.96 17.70
N ASN A 454 -31.07 10.00 18.08
CA ASN A 454 -30.70 11.08 18.97
C ASN A 454 -30.16 10.63 20.35
N LEU A 455 -29.35 11.51 20.95
CA LEU A 455 -28.83 11.52 22.33
C LEU A 455 -27.71 10.51 22.67
N HIS A 456 -26.46 10.98 22.63
CA HIS A 456 -25.48 10.95 23.74
C HIS A 456 -24.12 11.41 23.18
N GLN A 457 -23.88 12.73 23.17
CA GLN A 457 -22.60 13.34 22.75
C GLN A 457 -21.46 13.13 23.78
N ASP A 458 -21.76 12.58 24.97
CA ASP A 458 -20.84 12.54 26.11
C ASP A 458 -20.18 11.16 26.32
N LYS A 459 -20.01 10.36 25.25
CA LYS A 459 -19.45 9.01 25.32
C LYS A 459 -18.27 8.81 24.37
N THR A 460 -17.12 8.50 24.93
CA THR A 460 -15.87 8.21 24.23
C THR A 460 -15.70 6.70 23.94
N THR A 461 -15.04 6.38 22.82
CA THR A 461 -14.56 5.04 22.50
C THR A 461 -13.02 5.01 22.55
N LEU A 462 -12.46 4.02 23.24
CA LEU A 462 -11.02 3.80 23.34
C LEU A 462 -10.59 2.52 22.63
N LEU A 463 -9.48 2.59 21.90
CA LEU A 463 -8.71 1.45 21.44
C LEU A 463 -7.54 1.25 22.40
N VAL A 464 -7.42 0.05 22.98
CA VAL A 464 -6.40 -0.29 23.97
C VAL A 464 -5.56 -1.44 23.43
N THR A 465 -4.24 -1.26 23.42
CA THR A 465 -3.29 -2.29 23.01
C THR A 465 -2.51 -2.76 24.23
N PHE A 466 -2.60 -4.04 24.58
CA PHE A 466 -1.83 -4.62 25.67
C PHE A 466 -0.45 -5.08 25.20
N THR A 467 0.52 -5.18 26.10
CA THR A 467 1.85 -5.72 25.79
C THR A 467 1.83 -7.23 25.57
N THR A 468 0.87 -7.94 26.17
CA THR A 468 0.76 -9.41 26.05
C THR A 468 -0.64 -9.86 25.63
N LEU A 469 -0.73 -10.94 24.85
CA LEU A 469 -2.01 -11.55 24.46
C LEU A 469 -2.76 -12.09 25.69
N ASN A 470 -2.03 -12.65 26.66
CA ASN A 470 -2.61 -13.13 27.91
C ASN A 470 -3.38 -12.02 28.63
N MET A 471 -2.89 -10.78 28.57
CA MET A 471 -3.58 -9.66 29.20
C MET A 471 -4.88 -9.30 28.47
N LYS A 472 -4.87 -9.30 27.13
CA LYS A 472 -6.10 -9.18 26.33
C LYS A 472 -7.12 -10.26 26.66
N ILE A 473 -6.70 -11.52 26.76
CA ILE A 473 -7.59 -12.65 27.08
C ILE A 473 -8.22 -12.45 28.47
N LYS A 474 -7.40 -12.16 29.49
CA LYS A 474 -7.89 -11.88 30.86
C LYS A 474 -8.86 -10.70 30.90
N PHE A 475 -8.61 -9.66 30.12
CA PHE A 475 -9.46 -8.48 30.02
C PHE A 475 -10.81 -8.80 29.35
N LEU A 476 -10.81 -9.58 28.26
CA LEU A 476 -12.02 -9.97 27.53
C LEU A 476 -12.87 -10.99 28.30
N VAL A 477 -12.27 -11.92 29.04
CA VAL A 477 -13.00 -12.88 29.88
C VAL A 477 -13.76 -12.15 31.00
N ASN A 478 -13.17 -11.11 31.58
CA ASN A 478 -13.77 -10.34 32.67
C ASN A 478 -14.66 -9.17 32.22
N LYS A 479 -14.95 -9.05 30.92
CA LYS A 479 -15.77 -7.95 30.36
C LYS A 479 -17.17 -7.83 30.96
N SER A 480 -17.75 -8.94 31.42
CA SER A 480 -19.08 -8.98 32.04
C SER A 480 -19.16 -8.16 33.33
N LYS A 481 -18.04 -8.02 34.07
CA LYS A 481 -17.96 -7.21 35.30
C LYS A 481 -18.18 -5.71 35.05
N LEU A 482 -18.02 -5.23 33.81
CA LEU A 482 -18.21 -3.82 33.46
C LEU A 482 -19.52 -3.52 32.71
N ARG A 483 -20.35 -4.55 32.47
CA ARG A 483 -21.59 -4.43 31.69
C ARG A 483 -22.64 -3.50 32.33
N ASN A 484 -22.61 -3.37 33.67
CA ASN A 484 -23.51 -2.51 34.45
C ASN A 484 -23.34 -1.00 34.18
N ARG A 485 -22.29 -0.58 33.45
CA ARG A 485 -22.02 0.84 33.14
C ARG A 485 -22.38 1.25 31.71
N SER A 486 -23.12 0.42 30.96
CA SER A 486 -23.35 0.63 29.51
C SER A 486 -22.06 0.64 28.67
N ILE A 487 -20.98 0.06 29.20
CA ILE A 487 -19.69 -0.06 28.53
C ILE A 487 -19.66 -1.39 27.77
N ILE A 488 -19.30 -1.34 26.50
CA ILE A 488 -19.21 -2.52 25.62
C ILE A 488 -17.75 -2.77 25.29
N ILE A 489 -17.26 -3.96 25.60
CA ILE A 489 -15.88 -4.38 25.34
C ILE A 489 -15.87 -5.51 24.31
N SER A 490 -15.12 -5.33 23.24
CA SER A 490 -14.95 -6.30 22.17
C SER A 490 -13.49 -6.45 21.78
N ALA A 491 -13.10 -7.63 21.30
CA ALA A 491 -11.80 -7.79 20.65
C ALA A 491 -11.72 -6.82 19.47
N TYR A 492 -10.57 -6.17 19.30
CA TYR A 492 -10.34 -5.37 18.09
C TYR A 492 -10.17 -6.32 16.91
N VAL A 493 -10.95 -6.10 15.85
CA VAL A 493 -10.76 -6.74 14.54
C VAL A 493 -10.28 -5.65 13.58
N ASP A 494 -9.16 -5.86 12.90
CA ASP A 494 -8.69 -4.89 11.92
C ASP A 494 -9.60 -4.86 10.67
N ASN A 495 -9.54 -3.78 9.90
CA ASN A 495 -10.41 -3.59 8.74
C ASN A 495 -10.22 -4.70 7.68
N GLU A 496 -8.99 -5.18 7.48
CA GLU A 496 -8.69 -6.23 6.50
C GLU A 496 -9.33 -7.58 6.89
N THR A 497 -9.23 -7.95 8.17
CA THR A 497 -9.84 -9.15 8.74
C THR A 497 -11.35 -9.05 8.75
N ASN A 498 -11.91 -7.86 9.02
CA ASN A 498 -13.34 -7.65 8.96
C ASN A 498 -13.89 -7.72 7.52
N ASP A 499 -13.19 -7.12 6.56
CA ASP A 499 -13.54 -7.23 5.14
C ASP A 499 -13.46 -8.67 4.65
N LEU A 500 -12.47 -9.42 5.13
CA LEU A 500 -12.35 -10.86 4.89
C LEU A 500 -13.47 -11.65 5.55
N PHE A 501 -13.88 -11.31 6.78
CA PHE A 501 -14.98 -11.95 7.49
C PHE A 501 -16.30 -11.77 6.74
N HIS A 502 -16.62 -10.56 6.30
CA HIS A 502 -17.81 -10.28 5.50
C HIS A 502 -17.78 -11.00 4.16
N TYR A 503 -16.62 -11.06 3.50
CA TYR A 503 -16.47 -11.83 2.27
C TYR A 503 -16.65 -13.33 2.49
N ALA A 504 -16.08 -13.88 3.57
CA ALA A 504 -16.21 -15.28 3.93
C ALA A 504 -17.65 -15.71 4.25
N LYS A 505 -18.56 -14.77 4.60
CA LYS A 505 -20.00 -15.08 4.75
C LYS A 505 -20.64 -15.65 3.47
N LEU A 506 -20.01 -15.49 2.31
CA LEU A 506 -20.42 -16.16 1.05
C LEU A 506 -20.38 -17.70 1.14
N LEU A 507 -19.68 -18.27 2.13
CA LEU A 507 -19.65 -19.72 2.38
C LEU A 507 -20.84 -20.21 3.23
N LYS A 508 -21.64 -19.31 3.84
CA LYS A 508 -22.81 -19.70 4.66
C LYS A 508 -23.86 -20.53 3.89
N PRO A 509 -24.24 -20.16 2.64
CA PRO A 509 -25.16 -20.97 1.84
C PRO A 509 -24.62 -22.37 1.51
N LEU A 510 -23.30 -22.56 1.55
CA LEU A 510 -22.63 -23.84 1.32
C LEU A 510 -22.52 -24.71 2.58
N GLY A 511 -23.13 -24.29 3.70
CA GLY A 511 -23.18 -25.06 4.95
C GLY A 511 -22.08 -24.71 5.97
N TYR A 512 -21.21 -23.76 5.68
CA TYR A 512 -20.14 -23.34 6.59
C TYR A 512 -20.62 -22.32 7.62
N HIS A 513 -20.26 -22.53 8.89
CA HIS A 513 -20.43 -21.54 9.95
C HIS A 513 -19.16 -20.68 10.09
N ILE A 514 -19.29 -19.37 9.83
CA ILE A 514 -18.16 -18.42 9.81
C ILE A 514 -18.12 -17.61 11.10
N PHE A 515 -16.98 -17.57 11.77
CA PHE A 515 -16.74 -16.77 12.97
C PHE A 515 -15.30 -16.24 13.01
N CYS A 516 -15.05 -15.21 13.82
CA CYS A 516 -13.71 -14.65 14.01
C CYS A 516 -13.17 -15.09 15.37
N LYS A 517 -11.91 -15.54 15.41
CA LYS A 517 -11.21 -15.86 16.66
C LYS A 517 -9.76 -15.40 16.53
N ASN A 518 -9.26 -14.65 17.51
CA ASN A 518 -7.88 -14.12 17.52
C ASN A 518 -7.49 -13.39 16.23
N ASN A 519 -8.39 -12.58 15.66
CA ASN A 519 -8.13 -11.84 14.41
C ASN A 519 -7.90 -12.76 13.19
N MET A 520 -8.40 -13.99 13.23
CA MET A 520 -8.46 -14.90 12.10
C MET A 520 -9.92 -15.21 11.79
N VAL A 521 -10.24 -15.27 10.50
CA VAL A 521 -11.54 -15.71 10.02
C VAL A 521 -11.53 -17.23 9.95
N ILE A 522 -12.51 -17.90 10.57
CA ILE A 522 -12.58 -19.35 10.62
C ILE A 522 -13.92 -19.79 10.04
N ALA A 523 -13.88 -20.77 9.13
CA ALA A 523 -15.03 -21.47 8.61
C ALA A 523 -15.10 -22.88 9.23
N ARG A 524 -16.25 -23.24 9.79
CA ARG A 524 -16.49 -24.58 10.35
C ARG A 524 -17.52 -25.31 9.50
N ASP A 525 -17.17 -26.47 8.99
CA ASP A 525 -18.08 -27.41 8.33
C ASP A 525 -18.56 -28.47 9.33
N ARG A 526 -19.70 -29.11 9.05
CA ARG A 526 -20.20 -30.27 9.79
C ARG A 526 -19.33 -31.52 9.61
N ASN A 527 -18.60 -31.63 8.50
CA ASN A 527 -17.83 -32.83 8.16
C ASN A 527 -16.30 -32.64 8.24
N HIS A 528 -15.75 -31.44 7.99
CA HIS A 528 -14.31 -31.23 7.77
C HIS A 528 -13.57 -30.38 8.83
N GLY A 529 -14.18 -30.11 9.98
CA GLY A 529 -13.51 -29.38 11.07
C GLY A 529 -13.38 -27.86 10.85
N GLU A 530 -12.52 -27.21 11.63
CA GLU A 530 -12.28 -25.76 11.55
C GLU A 530 -11.21 -25.42 10.50
N ILE A 531 -11.59 -24.60 9.52
CA ILE A 531 -10.73 -24.13 8.42
C ILE A 531 -10.39 -22.67 8.66
N LYS A 532 -9.09 -22.36 8.77
CA LYS A 532 -8.61 -20.97 8.87
C LYS A 532 -8.62 -20.33 7.48
N ILE A 533 -9.20 -19.14 7.37
CA ILE A 533 -9.28 -18.33 6.16
C ILE A 533 -8.39 -17.10 6.36
N ASN A 534 -7.35 -16.98 5.53
CA ASN A 534 -6.39 -15.89 5.55
C ASN A 534 -6.56 -14.94 4.35
N THR A 535 -7.22 -15.37 3.27
CA THR A 535 -7.39 -14.54 2.05
C THR A 535 -8.75 -14.70 1.39
N LYS A 536 -9.19 -13.68 0.63
CA LYS A 536 -10.42 -13.76 -0.19
C LYS A 536 -10.31 -14.83 -1.29
N MET A 537 -9.10 -15.08 -1.79
CA MET A 537 -8.83 -16.11 -2.78
C MET A 537 -9.06 -17.54 -2.24
N GLU A 538 -8.78 -17.79 -0.96
CA GLU A 538 -9.12 -19.06 -0.32
C GLU A 538 -10.64 -19.27 -0.28
N VAL A 539 -11.41 -18.21 0.01
CA VAL A 539 -12.88 -18.25 -0.04
C VAL A 539 -13.36 -18.58 -1.45
N ASP A 540 -12.82 -17.94 -2.48
CA ASP A 540 -13.19 -18.20 -3.88
C ASP A 540 -12.84 -19.62 -4.32
N ASN A 541 -11.69 -20.14 -3.88
CA ASN A 541 -11.28 -21.51 -4.14
C ASN A 541 -12.19 -22.52 -3.45
N MET A 542 -12.62 -22.25 -2.21
CA MET A 542 -13.60 -23.09 -1.50
C MET A 542 -14.97 -23.10 -2.19
N ILE A 543 -15.41 -21.95 -2.71
CA ILE A 543 -16.64 -21.85 -3.50
C ILE A 543 -16.51 -22.65 -4.80
N LYS A 544 -15.38 -22.52 -5.52
CA LYS A 544 -15.12 -23.25 -6.77
C LYS A 544 -15.06 -24.76 -6.55
N GLN A 545 -14.36 -25.22 -5.51
CA GLN A 545 -14.27 -26.65 -5.16
C GLN A 545 -15.63 -27.23 -4.79
N SER A 546 -16.44 -26.48 -4.02
CA SER A 546 -17.80 -26.90 -3.67
C SER A 546 -18.70 -26.99 -4.91
N ASN A 547 -18.59 -26.03 -5.82
CA ASN A 547 -19.33 -26.05 -7.10
C ASN A 547 -18.84 -27.15 -8.05
N GLN A 548 -17.54 -27.49 -8.03
CA GLN A 548 -17.00 -28.63 -8.78
C GLN A 548 -17.52 -29.96 -8.25
N GLN A 549 -17.56 -30.15 -6.92
CA GLN A 549 -18.16 -31.33 -6.30
C GLN A 549 -19.67 -31.44 -6.59
N ILE A 550 -20.39 -30.32 -6.69
CA ILE A 550 -21.80 -30.33 -7.12
C ILE A 550 -21.93 -30.71 -8.60
N SER A 551 -21.04 -30.24 -9.48
CA SER A 551 -21.06 -30.59 -10.90
C SER A 551 -20.63 -32.03 -11.20
N ASP A 552 -19.71 -32.58 -10.39
CA ASP A 552 -19.29 -33.98 -10.48
C ASP A 552 -20.35 -34.93 -9.89
N ASN A 553 -21.04 -34.55 -8.80
CA ASN A 553 -22.18 -35.30 -8.28
C ASN A 553 -23.42 -35.24 -9.20
N GLN A 554 -23.59 -34.16 -9.97
CA GLN A 554 -24.60 -34.10 -11.04
C GLN A 554 -24.24 -34.98 -12.24
N LYS A 555 -22.95 -35.20 -12.54
CA LYS A 555 -22.50 -36.18 -13.54
C LYS A 555 -22.66 -37.63 -13.08
N ILE A 556 -22.51 -37.91 -11.79
CA ILE A 556 -22.69 -39.26 -11.22
C ILE A 556 -24.19 -39.62 -11.05
N SER A 557 -25.08 -38.62 -11.00
CA SER A 557 -26.54 -38.84 -10.91
C SER A 557 -27.23 -39.20 -12.25
N LEU A 558 -26.51 -39.34 -13.36
CA LEU A 558 -27.05 -39.81 -14.65
C LEU A 558 -26.84 -41.30 -14.92
N THR A 559 -26.20 -42.04 -14.00
CA THR A 559 -26.09 -43.50 -14.07
C THR A 559 -26.16 -44.12 -12.68
N GLY A 560 -27.36 -44.48 -12.23
CA GLY A 560 -27.50 -45.36 -11.05
C GLY A 560 -28.76 -45.08 -10.25
N ALA A 561 -29.87 -45.66 -10.69
CA ALA A 561 -31.11 -45.67 -9.94
C ALA A 561 -31.04 -46.63 -8.74
N LYS A 562 -31.84 -46.27 -7.71
CA LYS A 562 -32.34 -47.09 -6.59
C LYS A 562 -31.41 -47.26 -5.38
N GLN A 563 -31.74 -46.57 -4.29
CA GLN A 563 -32.32 -47.21 -3.10
C GLN A 563 -32.75 -46.15 -2.06
N GLU A 564 -34.00 -46.28 -1.62
CA GLU A 564 -34.52 -45.69 -0.37
C GLU A 564 -33.83 -46.32 0.84
N ASN A 565 -33.55 -45.52 1.88
CA ASN A 565 -33.69 -45.91 3.29
C ASN A 565 -33.55 -44.63 4.17
N VAL A 566 -34.64 -44.18 4.79
CA VAL A 566 -35.06 -44.45 6.18
C VAL A 566 -34.16 -43.79 7.25
N ILE A 567 -34.77 -42.77 7.85
CA ILE A 567 -34.57 -42.10 9.13
C ILE A 567 -33.80 -42.92 10.19
N HIS A 568 -32.80 -42.30 10.81
CA HIS A 568 -32.58 -42.42 12.26
C HIS A 568 -32.18 -41.08 12.88
N LYS A 569 -33.10 -40.53 13.69
CA LYS A 569 -32.78 -39.62 14.78
C LYS A 569 -32.05 -40.41 15.87
N SER A 570 -30.96 -39.86 16.39
CA SER A 570 -30.44 -40.20 17.71
C SER A 570 -30.01 -38.92 18.41
N ASP A 571 -30.80 -38.54 19.41
CA ASP A 571 -30.44 -37.56 20.43
C ASP A 571 -29.31 -38.13 21.32
N ALA A 572 -28.21 -37.41 21.42
CA ALA A 572 -27.19 -37.62 22.45
C ALA A 572 -26.66 -36.26 22.95
N LYS A 573 -27.31 -35.83 24.04
CA LYS A 573 -26.88 -34.95 25.16
C LYS A 573 -25.57 -34.17 25.04
N GLU A 574 -25.72 -32.86 25.20
CA GLU A 574 -25.03 -31.98 26.18
C GLU A 574 -23.74 -32.53 26.81
N ASN A 575 -22.60 -32.03 26.33
CA ASN A 575 -21.57 -31.39 27.15
C ASN A 575 -20.40 -30.94 26.27
N GLU A 576 -20.32 -29.65 25.96
CA GLU A 576 -19.10 -28.82 25.98
C GLU A 576 -19.44 -27.43 25.42
N GLN A 577 -19.97 -26.59 26.30
CA GLN A 577 -19.95 -25.14 26.16
C GLN A 577 -18.50 -24.66 26.34
N LEU A 578 -17.87 -24.15 25.27
CA LEU A 578 -16.76 -23.20 25.35
C LEU A 578 -16.66 -22.39 24.03
N SER A 579 -17.19 -21.16 24.11
CA SER A 579 -16.85 -19.96 23.32
C SER A 579 -16.79 -20.06 21.78
N ALA A 580 -17.93 -19.84 21.11
CA ALA A 580 -17.94 -19.20 19.80
C ALA A 580 -18.17 -17.69 20.02
N GLU A 581 -17.18 -16.84 19.72
CA GLU A 581 -17.33 -15.39 19.80
C GLU A 581 -18.14 -14.92 18.58
N GLU A 582 -19.42 -14.57 18.80
CA GLU A 582 -20.23 -13.87 17.79
C GLU A 582 -19.65 -12.47 17.56
N CYS A 583 -19.21 -12.22 16.33
CA CYS A 583 -18.78 -10.90 15.88
C CYS A 583 -20.02 -9.99 15.81
N ASP A 584 -19.99 -8.90 16.56
CA ASP A 584 -21.12 -7.97 16.72
C ASP A 584 -21.25 -7.11 15.44
N ASP A 585 -22.16 -7.53 14.54
CA ASP A 585 -22.42 -7.01 13.19
C ASP A 585 -22.72 -5.48 13.10
N GLN A 586 -22.77 -4.77 14.24
CA GLN A 586 -23.07 -3.34 14.30
C GLN A 586 -21.86 -2.41 14.14
N PHE A 587 -20.62 -2.87 14.36
CA PHE A 587 -19.44 -2.00 14.32
C PHE A 587 -18.95 -1.69 12.90
N TYR A 588 -19.19 -2.59 11.93
CA TYR A 588 -18.61 -2.51 10.58
C TYR A 588 -19.64 -2.29 9.46
N ARG A 589 -20.89 -1.95 9.80
CA ARG A 589 -21.84 -1.48 8.79
C ARG A 589 -21.53 -0.02 8.48
N ASN A 590 -20.87 0.21 7.34
CA ASN A 590 -20.83 1.52 6.69
C ASN A 590 -22.24 2.01 6.35
#